data_AF-A0A327L9K9-F1
#
_entry.id   AF-A0A327L9K9-F1
#
_cell.length_a   1.000
_cell.length_b   1.000
_cell.length_c   1.000
_cell.angle_alpha   90.00
_cell.angle_beta   90.00
_cell.angle_gamma   90.00
#
_symmetry.space_group_name_H-M   'P 1'
#
loop_
_entity.id
_entity.type
_entity.pdbx_description
1 polymer ?
#
loop_
_entity_poly.entity_id
_entity_poly.type
_entity_poly.pdbx_seq_one_letter_code
_entity_poly.pdbx_strand_id
1 'polypeptide(L)'
;MSFIDDAKHWATMPVPSHRKTGAQDALYEAMPIPDLAALWCRLQSLGLKDQTEESWGATLYFDHLPHDAPDRAFDMVLHVLASDVETRVKMQLGEKLTSALVYNHSGRLIGRIEAEAAHNDRLRWLLGAVHWWAPSRDLKARLARIADESAWRADETMRDTPSTRVDVAALPLDALARAWVEQHGKPEKDRDANWHALADHERDLLDRDPDRALDLVLAVLAIETDRNLLSLLAAGLLEGLIGPDTIARVEREAATNRRFRELLGGVWYHNEPDELRARLDAIVKTAA
;
A
#
# COMPACT_ATOMS: atom_id res chain seq x y z
N MET A 1 6.88 -24.19 4.05
CA MET A 1 6.69 -23.32 2.88
C MET A 1 8.00 -22.63 2.57
N SER A 2 8.23 -22.19 1.34
CA SER A 2 9.36 -21.31 1.01
C SER A 2 9.08 -19.92 1.59
N PHE A 3 10.10 -19.17 2.02
CA PHE A 3 9.97 -17.76 2.43
C PHE A 3 9.19 -16.92 1.40
N ILE A 4 9.36 -17.22 0.10
CA ILE A 4 8.64 -16.56 -0.99
C ILE A 4 7.15 -16.90 -0.98
N ASP A 5 6.79 -18.15 -0.68
CA ASP A 5 5.38 -18.55 -0.62
C ASP A 5 4.69 -17.95 0.61
N ASP A 6 5.40 -17.86 1.73
CA ASP A 6 4.91 -17.21 2.95
C ASP A 6 4.71 -15.70 2.71
N ALA A 7 5.69 -15.01 2.10
CA ALA A 7 5.58 -13.60 1.76
C ALA A 7 4.41 -13.31 0.80
N LYS A 8 4.21 -14.17 -0.20
CA LYS A 8 3.06 -14.07 -1.11
C LYS A 8 1.74 -14.29 -0.41
N HIS A 9 1.69 -15.25 0.51
CA HIS A 9 0.50 -15.49 1.31
C HIS A 9 0.12 -14.24 2.09
N TRP A 10 1.07 -13.63 2.82
CA TRP A 10 0.84 -12.38 3.56
C TRP A 10 0.41 -11.23 2.65
N ALA A 11 1.05 -11.06 1.50
CA ALA A 11 0.73 -9.99 0.54
C ALA A 11 -0.63 -10.15 -0.14
N THR A 12 -1.26 -11.32 -0.03
CA THR A 12 -2.57 -11.61 -0.65
C THR A 12 -3.59 -12.05 0.39
N MET A 13 -3.33 -11.87 1.68
CA MET A 13 -4.36 -12.04 2.70
C MET A 13 -5.16 -10.74 2.82
N PRO A 14 -6.45 -10.82 3.15
CA PRO A 14 -7.19 -9.64 3.49
C PRO A 14 -6.66 -9.00 4.79
N VAL A 15 -6.65 -7.68 4.83
CA VAL A 15 -6.34 -6.87 6.01
C VAL A 15 -7.30 -7.25 7.15
N PRO A 16 -6.78 -7.62 8.34
CA PRO A 16 -7.62 -7.89 9.50
C PRO A 16 -8.44 -6.65 9.88
N SER A 17 -9.76 -6.76 9.82
CA SER A 17 -10.69 -5.70 10.21
C SER A 17 -11.09 -5.84 11.69
N HIS A 18 -11.02 -4.73 12.44
CA HIS A 18 -11.48 -4.68 13.83
C HIS A 18 -13.00 -4.44 13.98
N ARG A 19 -13.75 -4.25 12.88
CA ARG A 19 -15.22 -4.13 12.88
C ARG A 19 -15.72 -4.15 11.43
N LYS A 20 -16.39 -5.22 10.99
CA LYS A 20 -17.32 -5.13 9.86
C LYS A 20 -18.51 -4.28 10.32
N THR A 21 -18.67 -3.07 9.81
CA THR A 21 -19.91 -2.31 9.95
C THR A 21 -20.92 -2.92 8.99
N GLY A 22 -21.59 -4.01 9.39
CA GLY A 22 -22.38 -4.87 8.49
C GLY A 22 -23.42 -4.17 7.59
N ALA A 23 -23.78 -2.91 7.86
CA ALA A 23 -24.62 -2.09 6.98
C ALA A 23 -23.91 -1.53 5.74
N GLN A 24 -22.63 -1.17 5.82
CA GLN A 24 -21.86 -0.66 4.67
C GLN A 24 -21.49 -1.80 3.71
N ASP A 25 -21.04 -2.93 4.24
CA ASP A 25 -20.73 -4.11 3.41
C ASP A 25 -21.97 -4.57 2.62
N ALA A 26 -23.15 -4.63 3.28
CA ALA A 26 -24.40 -4.98 2.61
C ALA A 26 -24.77 -4.01 1.48
N LEU A 27 -24.44 -2.72 1.61
CA LEU A 27 -24.63 -1.73 0.55
C LEU A 27 -23.74 -2.04 -0.67
N TYR A 28 -22.46 -2.34 -0.45
CA TYR A 28 -21.52 -2.67 -1.52
C TYR A 28 -21.82 -4.03 -2.17
N GLU A 29 -22.27 -5.01 -1.40
CA GLU A 29 -22.74 -6.31 -1.90
C GLU A 29 -23.95 -6.17 -2.82
N ALA A 30 -24.89 -5.29 -2.48
CA ALA A 30 -26.08 -5.01 -3.29
C ALA A 30 -25.79 -4.17 -4.54
N MET A 31 -24.62 -3.53 -4.62
CA MET A 31 -24.27 -2.61 -5.72
C MET A 31 -24.13 -3.37 -7.05
N PRO A 32 -24.64 -2.85 -8.18
CA PRO A 32 -24.34 -3.41 -9.50
C PRO A 32 -22.84 -3.35 -9.82
N ILE A 33 -22.32 -4.32 -10.57
CA ILE A 33 -20.89 -4.38 -10.96
C ILE A 33 -20.39 -3.07 -11.58
N PRO A 34 -21.13 -2.38 -12.49
CA PRO A 34 -20.66 -1.12 -13.06
C PRO A 34 -20.43 -0.02 -12.01
N ASP A 35 -21.35 0.12 -11.06
CA ASP A 35 -21.25 1.11 -9.99
C ASP A 35 -20.11 0.77 -9.03
N LEU A 36 -19.95 -0.53 -8.75
CA LEU A 36 -18.89 -1.04 -7.89
C LEU A 36 -17.50 -0.81 -8.51
N ALA A 37 -17.36 -1.08 -9.80
CA ALA A 37 -16.15 -0.80 -10.57
C ALA A 37 -15.84 0.70 -10.61
N ALA A 38 -16.85 1.55 -10.81
CA ALA A 38 -16.69 3.00 -10.79
C ALA A 38 -16.25 3.52 -9.41
N LEU A 39 -16.80 2.97 -8.33
CA LEU A 39 -16.36 3.27 -6.96
C LEU A 39 -14.90 2.86 -6.75
N TRP A 40 -14.54 1.63 -7.12
CA TRP A 40 -13.16 1.14 -7.01
C TRP A 40 -12.16 2.04 -7.76
N CYS A 41 -12.51 2.46 -8.99
CA CYS A 41 -11.66 3.35 -9.79
C CYS A 41 -11.45 4.71 -9.11
N ARG A 42 -12.51 5.29 -8.52
CA ARG A 42 -12.40 6.58 -7.80
C ARG A 42 -11.49 6.49 -6.59
N LEU A 43 -11.52 5.38 -5.86
CA LEU A 43 -10.64 5.17 -4.70
C LEU A 43 -9.15 5.18 -5.08
N GLN A 44 -8.79 4.74 -6.29
CA GLN A 44 -7.38 4.72 -6.73
C GLN A 44 -6.80 6.14 -6.93
N SER A 45 -7.64 7.16 -7.02
CA SER A 45 -7.24 8.55 -7.15
C SER A 45 -7.11 9.29 -5.82
N LEU A 46 -7.41 8.64 -4.69
CA LEU A 46 -7.30 9.25 -3.37
C LEU A 46 -5.85 9.19 -2.89
N GLY A 47 -5.27 10.34 -2.58
CA GLY A 47 -4.06 10.42 -1.78
C GLY A 47 -4.38 10.20 -0.30
N LEU A 48 -3.36 10.02 0.54
CA LEU A 48 -3.57 9.82 1.98
C LEU A 48 -4.36 10.96 2.62
N LYS A 49 -4.13 12.21 2.19
CA LYS A 49 -4.82 13.39 2.73
C LYS A 49 -6.31 13.44 2.38
N ASP A 50 -6.72 12.74 1.33
CA ASP A 50 -8.11 12.70 0.86
C ASP A 50 -8.90 11.53 1.47
N GLN A 51 -8.24 10.65 2.22
CA GLN A 51 -8.88 9.50 2.84
C GLN A 51 -9.75 9.90 4.03
N THR A 52 -10.98 9.41 4.03
CA THR A 52 -11.93 9.46 5.15
C THR A 52 -12.21 8.08 5.72
N GLU A 53 -12.87 8.00 6.87
CA GLU A 53 -13.32 6.74 7.46
C GLU A 53 -14.19 5.92 6.49
N GLU A 54 -15.05 6.59 5.70
CA GLU A 54 -15.88 5.95 4.68
C GLU A 54 -15.04 5.41 3.51
N SER A 55 -14.05 6.17 3.04
CA SER A 55 -13.16 5.70 1.98
C SER A 55 -12.28 4.52 2.43
N TRP A 56 -11.91 4.50 3.71
CA TRP A 56 -11.19 3.41 4.33
C TRP A 56 -12.06 2.15 4.42
N GLY A 57 -13.31 2.30 4.89
CA GLY A 57 -14.29 1.20 4.90
C GLY A 57 -14.53 0.62 3.51
N ALA A 58 -14.66 1.47 2.49
CA ALA A 58 -14.77 1.02 1.09
C ALA A 58 -13.51 0.29 0.61
N THR A 59 -12.32 0.76 0.99
CA THR A 59 -11.05 0.10 0.66
C THR A 59 -10.97 -1.30 1.27
N LEU A 60 -11.36 -1.46 2.53
CA LEU A 60 -11.42 -2.76 3.19
C LEU A 60 -12.41 -3.71 2.51
N TYR A 61 -13.57 -3.22 2.06
CA TYR A 61 -14.50 -4.05 1.30
C TYR A 61 -13.83 -4.65 0.05
N PHE A 62 -13.09 -3.84 -0.71
CA PHE A 62 -12.42 -4.31 -1.92
C PHE A 62 -11.25 -5.23 -1.67
N ASP A 63 -10.58 -5.08 -0.54
CA ASP A 63 -9.54 -5.98 -0.08
C ASP A 63 -10.10 -7.37 0.28
N HIS A 64 -11.28 -7.43 0.89
CA HIS A 64 -12.00 -8.68 1.18
C HIS A 64 -12.67 -9.32 -0.06
N LEU A 65 -13.13 -8.50 -1.02
CA LEU A 65 -13.90 -8.95 -2.19
C LEU A 65 -13.31 -10.16 -2.95
N PRO A 66 -12.01 -10.22 -3.30
CA PRO A 66 -11.45 -11.37 -4.01
C PRO A 66 -11.47 -12.66 -3.19
N HIS A 67 -11.56 -12.58 -1.85
CA HIS A 67 -11.65 -13.73 -0.95
C HIS A 67 -13.08 -14.21 -0.74
N ASP A 68 -13.97 -13.26 -0.47
CA ASP A 68 -15.35 -13.55 -0.07
C ASP A 68 -16.24 -13.86 -1.30
N ALA A 69 -15.99 -13.21 -2.44
CA ALA A 69 -16.78 -13.37 -3.66
C ALA A 69 -15.91 -13.32 -4.94
N PRO A 70 -15.06 -14.34 -5.20
CA PRO A 70 -14.06 -14.31 -6.27
C PRO A 70 -14.64 -14.16 -7.69
N ASP A 71 -15.81 -14.72 -7.99
CA ASP A 71 -16.44 -14.54 -9.31
C ASP A 71 -16.89 -13.09 -9.53
N ARG A 72 -17.44 -12.47 -8.49
CA ARG A 72 -17.89 -11.08 -8.48
C ARG A 72 -16.71 -10.12 -8.58
N ALA A 73 -15.64 -10.42 -7.86
CA ALA A 73 -14.38 -9.72 -7.97
C ALA A 73 -13.84 -9.77 -9.41
N PHE A 74 -13.87 -10.96 -10.04
CA PHE A 74 -13.44 -11.11 -11.42
C PHE A 74 -14.37 -10.40 -12.41
N ASP A 75 -15.69 -10.39 -12.21
CA ASP A 75 -16.63 -9.57 -13.00
C ASP A 75 -16.26 -8.08 -12.93
N MET A 76 -15.92 -7.59 -11.74
CA MET A 76 -15.49 -6.21 -11.55
C MET A 76 -14.17 -5.92 -12.27
N VAL A 77 -13.18 -6.81 -12.21
CA VAL A 77 -11.92 -6.70 -12.98
C VAL A 77 -12.23 -6.51 -14.46
N LEU A 78 -13.06 -7.38 -15.04
CA LEU A 78 -13.42 -7.30 -16.45
C LEU A 78 -14.11 -5.98 -16.79
N HIS A 79 -14.98 -5.49 -15.90
CA HIS A 79 -15.66 -4.20 -16.10
C HIS A 79 -14.70 -3.01 -16.06
N VAL A 80 -13.77 -2.97 -15.09
CA VAL A 80 -12.73 -1.93 -15.02
C VAL A 80 -11.84 -1.97 -16.25
N LEU A 81 -11.41 -3.16 -16.69
CA LEU A 81 -10.63 -3.33 -17.90
C LEU A 81 -11.37 -2.84 -19.14
N ALA A 82 -12.68 -3.05 -19.26
CA ALA A 82 -13.48 -2.58 -20.37
C ALA A 82 -13.66 -1.05 -20.40
N SER A 83 -13.60 -0.38 -19.25
CA SER A 83 -13.83 1.07 -19.14
C SER A 83 -12.71 1.94 -19.74
N ASP A 84 -12.98 3.24 -19.85
CA ASP A 84 -12.04 4.26 -20.36
C ASP A 84 -11.19 4.91 -19.27
N VAL A 85 -11.14 4.33 -18.06
CA VAL A 85 -10.23 4.82 -17.03
C VAL A 85 -8.78 4.66 -17.46
N GLU A 86 -7.93 5.56 -16.95
CA GLU A 86 -6.52 5.61 -17.30
C GLU A 86 -5.78 4.29 -16.99
N THR A 87 -4.72 4.03 -17.74
CA THR A 87 -3.92 2.80 -17.60
C THR A 87 -3.41 2.62 -16.17
N ARG A 88 -2.97 3.69 -15.51
CA ARG A 88 -2.47 3.64 -14.12
C ARG A 88 -3.50 3.13 -13.12
N VAL A 89 -4.78 3.50 -13.28
CA VAL A 89 -5.88 2.95 -12.47
C VAL A 89 -6.06 1.46 -12.77
N LYS A 90 -6.02 1.04 -14.04
CA LYS A 90 -6.12 -0.39 -14.39
C LYS A 90 -4.95 -1.20 -13.84
N MET A 91 -3.75 -0.63 -13.75
CA MET A 91 -2.59 -1.30 -13.18
C MET A 91 -2.79 -1.65 -11.69
N GLN A 92 -3.53 -0.83 -10.94
CA GLN A 92 -3.86 -1.11 -9.53
C GLN A 92 -4.69 -2.41 -9.36
N LEU A 93 -5.36 -2.90 -10.42
CA LEU A 93 -6.02 -4.20 -10.38
C LEU A 93 -5.00 -5.32 -10.18
N GLY A 94 -3.79 -5.19 -10.72
CA GLY A 94 -2.75 -6.22 -10.65
C GLY A 94 -2.09 -6.28 -9.28
N GLU A 95 -1.90 -5.12 -8.64
CA GLU A 95 -1.24 -5.02 -7.35
C GLU A 95 -2.12 -5.54 -6.21
N LYS A 96 -3.43 -5.23 -6.24
CA LYS A 96 -4.34 -5.51 -5.12
C LYS A 96 -5.23 -6.73 -5.36
N LEU A 97 -6.08 -6.63 -6.38
CA LEU A 97 -7.27 -7.49 -6.47
C LEU A 97 -7.01 -8.77 -7.27
N THR A 98 -6.28 -8.64 -8.38
CA THR A 98 -6.04 -9.74 -9.32
C THR A 98 -4.90 -10.64 -8.84
N SER A 99 -3.89 -10.10 -8.15
CA SER A 99 -2.87 -10.89 -7.45
C SER A 99 -3.52 -11.84 -6.44
N ALA A 100 -4.44 -11.34 -5.61
CA ALA A 100 -5.21 -12.15 -4.67
C ALA A 100 -6.09 -13.20 -5.36
N LEU A 101 -6.80 -12.84 -6.44
CA LEU A 101 -7.58 -13.81 -7.23
C LEU A 101 -6.71 -14.90 -7.85
N VAL A 102 -5.57 -14.54 -8.42
CA VAL A 102 -4.67 -15.51 -9.06
C VAL A 102 -4.02 -16.41 -8.02
N TYR A 103 -3.54 -15.87 -6.90
CA TYR A 103 -2.91 -16.67 -5.84
C TYR A 103 -3.91 -17.63 -5.19
N ASN A 104 -5.08 -17.14 -4.77
CA ASN A 104 -6.03 -17.91 -3.96
C ASN A 104 -7.05 -18.71 -4.79
N HIS A 105 -7.38 -18.25 -6.00
CA HIS A 105 -8.55 -18.74 -6.74
C HIS A 105 -8.28 -19.11 -8.20
N SER A 106 -7.05 -19.01 -8.71
CA SER A 106 -6.74 -19.40 -10.10
C SER A 106 -7.11 -20.84 -10.40
N GLY A 107 -6.92 -21.79 -9.47
CA GLY A 107 -7.32 -23.19 -9.68
C GLY A 107 -8.82 -23.35 -10.02
N ARG A 108 -9.68 -22.52 -9.40
CA ARG A 108 -11.12 -22.48 -9.66
C ARG A 108 -11.46 -21.66 -10.91
N LEU A 109 -10.80 -20.53 -11.09
CA LEU A 109 -11.14 -19.54 -12.14
C LEU A 109 -10.45 -19.80 -13.47
N ILE A 110 -9.46 -20.70 -13.55
CA ILE A 110 -8.56 -20.82 -14.71
C ILE A 110 -9.30 -21.00 -16.03
N GLY A 111 -10.32 -21.86 -16.09
CA GLY A 111 -11.07 -22.09 -17.33
C GLY A 111 -11.82 -20.83 -17.79
N ARG A 112 -12.33 -20.05 -16.84
CA ARG A 112 -12.99 -18.77 -17.11
C ARG A 112 -11.98 -17.71 -17.56
N ILE A 113 -10.84 -17.61 -16.87
CA ILE A 113 -9.75 -16.69 -17.24
C ILE A 113 -9.27 -16.98 -18.66
N GLU A 114 -9.02 -18.24 -19.01
CA GLU A 114 -8.59 -18.64 -20.35
C GLU A 114 -9.64 -18.32 -21.43
N ALA A 115 -10.92 -18.57 -21.14
CA ALA A 115 -12.02 -18.26 -22.05
C ALA A 115 -12.15 -16.77 -22.33
N GLU A 116 -12.12 -15.93 -21.28
CA GLU A 116 -12.16 -14.47 -21.40
C GLU A 116 -10.91 -13.92 -22.11
N ALA A 117 -9.72 -14.41 -21.74
CA ALA A 117 -8.46 -13.95 -22.31
C ALA A 117 -8.30 -14.29 -23.80
N ALA A 118 -9.06 -15.26 -24.31
CA ALA A 118 -9.06 -15.57 -25.75
C ALA A 118 -9.45 -14.36 -26.61
N HIS A 119 -10.29 -13.46 -26.08
CA HIS A 119 -10.87 -12.33 -26.81
C HIS A 119 -10.73 -10.98 -26.07
N ASN A 120 -9.95 -10.94 -24.99
CA ASN A 120 -9.75 -9.73 -24.19
C ASN A 120 -8.25 -9.40 -24.04
N ASP A 121 -7.75 -8.50 -24.90
CA ASP A 121 -6.36 -8.03 -24.89
C ASP A 121 -5.98 -7.38 -23.56
N ARG A 122 -6.90 -6.62 -22.95
CA ARG A 122 -6.64 -5.93 -21.69
C ARG A 122 -6.51 -6.91 -20.53
N LEU A 123 -7.23 -8.04 -20.57
CA LEU A 123 -7.03 -9.12 -19.60
C LEU A 123 -5.68 -9.80 -19.81
N ARG A 124 -5.28 -10.07 -21.06
CA ARG A 124 -3.95 -10.62 -21.36
C ARG A 124 -2.83 -9.72 -20.84
N TRP A 125 -2.95 -8.42 -21.08
CA TRP A 125 -2.06 -7.38 -20.52
C TRP A 125 -2.01 -7.45 -18.99
N LEU A 126 -3.16 -7.44 -18.30
CA LEU A 126 -3.19 -7.51 -16.84
C LEU A 126 -2.56 -8.81 -16.30
N LEU A 127 -2.78 -9.94 -16.98
CA LEU A 127 -2.17 -11.22 -16.62
C LEU A 127 -0.64 -11.20 -16.73
N GLY A 128 -0.07 -10.32 -17.57
CA GLY A 128 1.37 -10.03 -17.62
C GLY A 128 1.92 -9.58 -16.26
N ALA A 129 1.12 -8.85 -15.49
CA ALA A 129 1.47 -8.42 -14.14
C ALA A 129 1.43 -9.54 -13.10
N VAL A 130 0.49 -10.49 -13.24
CA VAL A 130 0.05 -11.33 -12.11
C VAL A 130 0.24 -12.84 -12.29
N HIS A 131 0.56 -13.35 -13.49
CA HIS A 131 0.59 -14.80 -13.74
C HIS A 131 1.51 -15.57 -12.77
N TRP A 132 2.57 -14.94 -12.27
CA TRP A 132 3.58 -15.53 -11.39
C TRP A 132 3.12 -15.67 -9.94
N TRP A 133 1.97 -15.07 -9.60
CA TRP A 133 1.27 -15.27 -8.33
C TRP A 133 0.53 -16.61 -8.27
N ALA A 134 0.34 -17.34 -9.38
CA ALA A 134 -0.40 -18.61 -9.30
C ALA A 134 0.30 -19.59 -8.33
N PRO A 135 -0.44 -20.40 -7.55
CA PRO A 135 0.16 -21.18 -6.46
C PRO A 135 0.94 -22.41 -6.97
N SER A 136 0.64 -22.89 -8.18
CA SER A 136 1.28 -24.08 -8.76
C SER A 136 2.08 -23.74 -10.03
N ARG A 137 3.10 -24.55 -10.33
CA ARG A 137 3.89 -24.42 -11.57
C ARG A 137 3.03 -24.57 -12.83
N ASP A 138 2.05 -25.47 -12.79
CA ASP A 138 1.11 -25.69 -13.89
C ASP A 138 0.26 -24.45 -14.16
N LEU A 139 -0.37 -23.89 -13.12
CA LEU A 139 -1.19 -22.69 -13.25
C LEU A 139 -0.36 -21.49 -13.72
N LYS A 140 0.86 -21.32 -13.20
CA LYS A 140 1.79 -20.29 -13.69
C LYS A 140 2.07 -20.46 -15.19
N ALA A 141 2.37 -21.68 -15.63
CA ALA A 141 2.66 -21.95 -17.04
C ALA A 141 1.44 -21.71 -17.95
N ARG A 142 0.23 -22.07 -17.49
CA ARG A 142 -1.02 -21.82 -18.22
C ARG A 142 -1.28 -20.34 -18.39
N LEU A 143 -1.22 -19.58 -17.30
CA LEU A 143 -1.44 -18.13 -17.33
C LEU A 143 -0.34 -17.40 -18.12
N ALA A 144 0.92 -17.80 -18.00
CA ALA A 144 2.02 -17.22 -18.75
C ALA A 144 1.87 -17.37 -20.28
N ARG A 145 1.23 -18.46 -20.76
CA ARG A 145 0.99 -18.66 -22.21
C ARG A 145 0.00 -17.67 -22.82
N ILE A 146 -0.89 -17.10 -22.01
CA ILE A 146 -1.91 -16.14 -22.47
C ILE A 146 -1.61 -14.71 -22.04
N ALA A 147 -0.67 -14.53 -21.11
CA ALA A 147 -0.27 -13.23 -20.61
C ALA A 147 0.55 -12.45 -21.65
N ASP A 148 0.30 -11.15 -21.74
CA ASP A 148 1.13 -10.21 -22.48
C ASP A 148 2.05 -9.46 -21.50
N GLU A 149 3.07 -10.18 -21.00
CA GLU A 149 4.05 -9.61 -20.08
C GLU A 149 4.82 -8.45 -20.72
N SER A 150 5.13 -8.53 -22.02
CA SER A 150 5.87 -7.47 -22.70
C SER A 150 5.12 -6.14 -22.71
N ALA A 151 3.81 -6.16 -23.03
CA ALA A 151 3.01 -4.95 -23.02
C ALA A 151 2.85 -4.39 -21.60
N TRP A 152 2.61 -5.26 -20.60
CA TRP A 152 2.56 -4.83 -19.20
C TRP A 152 3.85 -4.15 -18.75
N ARG A 153 5.01 -4.76 -19.03
CA ARG A 153 6.33 -4.23 -18.63
C ARG A 153 6.63 -2.88 -19.27
N ALA A 154 6.15 -2.64 -20.49
CA ALA A 154 6.28 -1.35 -21.14
C ALA A 154 5.52 -0.25 -20.38
N ASP A 155 4.27 -0.52 -20.00
CA ASP A 155 3.46 0.42 -19.20
C ASP A 155 4.01 0.61 -17.78
N GLU A 156 4.49 -0.46 -17.14
CA GLU A 156 5.17 -0.41 -15.84
C GLU A 156 6.41 0.48 -15.90
N THR A 157 7.25 0.31 -16.93
CA THR A 157 8.43 1.17 -17.14
C THR A 157 8.02 2.64 -17.33
N MET A 158 6.96 2.91 -18.09
CA MET A 158 6.46 4.27 -18.29
C MET A 158 5.89 4.89 -17.01
N ARG A 159 5.17 4.10 -16.19
CA ARG A 159 4.68 4.55 -14.89
C ARG A 159 5.84 4.89 -13.96
N ASP A 160 6.85 4.02 -13.90
CA ASP A 160 7.96 4.13 -12.96
C ASP A 160 8.98 5.20 -13.38
N THR A 161 8.94 5.69 -14.63
CA THR A 161 9.83 6.74 -15.11
C THR A 161 9.33 8.13 -14.71
N PRO A 162 9.97 8.82 -13.74
CA PRO A 162 9.56 10.16 -13.35
C PRO A 162 9.89 11.18 -14.45
N SER A 163 9.12 12.26 -14.51
CA SER A 163 9.42 13.40 -15.38
C SER A 163 10.71 14.12 -14.98
N THR A 164 11.03 14.12 -13.69
CA THR A 164 12.29 14.64 -13.13
C THR A 164 12.76 13.69 -12.04
N ARG A 165 13.98 13.18 -12.18
CA ARG A 165 14.57 12.30 -11.18
C ARG A 165 15.13 13.10 -10.01
N VAL A 166 14.78 12.70 -8.80
CA VAL A 166 15.25 13.34 -7.57
C VAL A 166 16.41 12.52 -6.99
N ASP A 167 17.54 13.17 -6.73
CA ASP A 167 18.63 12.57 -5.95
C ASP A 167 18.34 12.73 -4.46
N VAL A 168 17.52 11.82 -3.92
CA VAL A 168 17.02 11.87 -2.54
C VAL A 168 18.16 11.97 -1.52
N ALA A 169 19.25 11.21 -1.73
CA ALA A 169 20.37 11.15 -0.79
C ALA A 169 21.16 12.47 -0.71
N ALA A 170 21.14 13.27 -1.78
CA ALA A 170 21.79 14.57 -1.84
C ALA A 170 20.92 15.73 -1.32
N LEU A 171 19.63 15.49 -1.02
CA LEU A 171 18.75 16.55 -0.57
C LEU A 171 19.15 17.08 0.82
N PRO A 172 19.14 18.42 1.02
CA PRO A 172 19.16 18.97 2.36
C PRO A 172 17.89 18.58 3.12
N LEU A 173 17.98 18.52 4.45
CA LEU A 173 16.92 17.98 5.32
C LEU A 173 15.54 18.61 5.07
N ASP A 174 15.49 19.93 4.87
CA ASP A 174 14.23 20.65 4.64
C ASP A 174 13.61 20.30 3.27
N ALA A 175 14.43 20.09 2.24
CA ALA A 175 13.98 19.63 0.94
C ALA A 175 13.57 18.16 0.97
N LEU A 176 14.30 17.33 1.74
CA LEU A 176 13.95 15.93 1.96
C LEU A 176 12.60 15.79 2.68
N ALA A 177 12.33 16.61 3.71
CA ALA A 177 11.04 16.62 4.39
C ALA A 177 9.89 17.01 3.46
N ARG A 178 10.09 18.00 2.57
CA ARG A 178 9.10 18.38 1.55
C ARG A 178 8.87 17.27 0.53
N ALA A 179 9.94 16.64 0.06
CA ALA A 179 9.86 15.49 -0.84
C ALA A 179 9.12 14.32 -0.17
N TRP A 180 9.37 14.07 1.12
CA TRP A 180 8.67 13.05 1.90
C TRP A 180 7.16 13.29 1.90
N VAL A 181 6.74 14.51 2.25
CA VAL A 181 5.32 14.89 2.26
C VAL A 181 4.67 14.76 0.87
N GLU A 182 5.36 15.22 -0.17
CA GLU A 182 4.85 15.17 -1.54
C GLU A 182 4.70 13.72 -2.02
N GLN A 183 5.73 12.90 -1.87
CA GLN A 183 5.74 11.53 -2.41
C GLN A 183 4.77 10.62 -1.67
N HIS A 184 4.71 10.68 -0.34
CA HIS A 184 3.76 9.87 0.44
C HIS A 184 2.33 10.38 0.36
N GLY A 185 2.13 11.67 0.05
CA GLY A 185 0.81 12.25 -0.19
C GLY A 185 0.16 11.84 -1.51
N LYS A 186 0.93 11.36 -2.50
CA LYS A 186 0.41 10.94 -3.80
C LYS A 186 -0.50 9.71 -3.69
N PRO A 187 -1.56 9.63 -4.51
CA PRO A 187 -2.26 8.37 -4.74
C PRO A 187 -1.29 7.29 -5.20
N GLU A 188 -1.53 6.05 -4.81
CA GLU A 188 -0.63 4.93 -5.11
C GLU A 188 -0.38 4.75 -6.61
N LYS A 189 -1.41 4.95 -7.43
CA LYS A 189 -1.33 4.88 -8.90
C LYS A 189 -0.32 5.87 -9.52
N ASP A 190 0.02 6.94 -8.80
CA ASP A 190 0.89 8.02 -9.24
C ASP A 190 2.29 7.97 -8.61
N ARG A 191 2.59 6.92 -7.84
CA ARG A 191 3.94 6.65 -7.34
C ARG A 191 4.82 6.13 -8.48
N ASP A 192 6.06 6.61 -8.51
CA ASP A 192 7.06 6.30 -9.52
C ASP A 192 8.41 5.97 -8.85
N ALA A 193 9.50 5.87 -9.63
CA ALA A 193 10.82 5.56 -9.10
C ALA A 193 11.34 6.57 -8.06
N ASN A 194 10.84 7.82 -8.01
CA ASN A 194 11.22 8.74 -6.94
C ASN A 194 10.63 8.31 -5.59
N TRP A 195 9.41 7.77 -5.56
CA TRP A 195 8.82 7.24 -4.33
C TRP A 195 9.63 6.03 -3.83
N HIS A 196 10.02 5.13 -4.73
CA HIS A 196 10.87 3.99 -4.39
C HIS A 196 12.25 4.42 -3.86
N ALA A 197 12.90 5.39 -4.51
CA ALA A 197 14.18 5.93 -4.06
C ALA A 197 14.08 6.59 -2.68
N LEU A 198 12.95 7.24 -2.37
CA LEU A 198 12.69 7.78 -1.04
C LEU A 198 12.53 6.67 0.01
N ALA A 199 11.71 5.66 -0.28
CA ALA A 199 11.51 4.53 0.63
C ALA A 199 12.80 3.74 0.89
N ASP A 200 13.65 3.57 -0.14
CA ASP A 200 14.99 2.98 0.01
C ASP A 200 15.88 3.84 0.91
N HIS A 201 15.87 5.16 0.70
CA HIS A 201 16.65 6.08 1.52
C HIS A 201 16.20 6.09 2.98
N GLU A 202 14.89 6.03 3.26
CA GLU A 202 14.36 5.90 4.62
C GLU A 202 14.90 4.65 5.33
N ARG A 203 14.91 3.50 4.66
CA ARG A 203 15.49 2.26 5.21
C ARG A 203 16.99 2.40 5.47
N ASP A 204 17.72 2.97 4.52
CA ASP A 204 19.15 3.24 4.67
C ASP A 204 19.44 4.18 5.86
N LEU A 205 18.59 5.18 6.11
CA LEU A 205 18.72 6.06 7.28
C LEU A 205 18.48 5.29 8.58
N LEU A 206 17.45 4.45 8.67
CA LEU A 206 17.19 3.64 9.86
C LEU A 206 18.38 2.73 10.21
N ASP A 207 18.99 2.10 9.21
CA ASP A 207 20.10 1.17 9.41
C ASP A 207 21.45 1.86 9.69
N ARG A 208 21.71 3.02 9.06
CA ARG A 208 23.06 3.63 9.05
C ARG A 208 23.17 4.95 9.81
N ASP A 209 22.09 5.71 9.93
CA ASP A 209 22.07 7.03 10.54
C ASP A 209 20.69 7.32 11.18
N PRO A 210 20.34 6.59 12.25
CA PRO A 210 19.04 6.74 12.90
C PRO A 210 18.85 8.14 13.50
N ASP A 211 19.94 8.85 13.82
CA ASP A 211 19.86 10.24 14.26
C ASP A 211 19.34 11.16 13.14
N ARG A 212 19.80 10.98 11.92
CA ARG A 212 19.28 11.71 10.76
C ARG A 212 17.87 11.28 10.36
N ALA A 213 17.50 10.01 10.58
CA ALA A 213 16.11 9.58 10.45
C ALA A 213 15.18 10.34 11.44
N LEU A 214 15.61 10.51 12.70
CA LEU A 214 14.84 11.31 13.66
C LEU A 214 14.75 12.77 13.25
N ASP A 215 15.84 13.36 12.75
CA ASP A 215 15.84 14.72 12.21
C ASP A 215 14.82 14.88 11.08
N LEU A 216 14.70 13.88 10.20
CA LEU A 216 13.70 13.87 9.13
C LEU A 216 12.28 13.81 9.69
N VAL A 217 12.01 12.94 10.67
CA VAL A 217 10.70 12.87 11.34
C VAL A 217 10.32 14.24 11.93
N LEU A 218 11.25 14.90 12.63
CA LEU A 218 11.02 16.22 13.22
C LEU A 218 10.81 17.31 12.15
N ALA A 219 11.57 17.26 11.06
CA ALA A 219 11.43 18.20 9.95
C ALA A 219 10.10 18.05 9.20
N VAL A 220 9.64 16.82 8.96
CA VAL A 220 8.31 16.54 8.40
C VAL A 220 7.23 17.03 9.34
N LEU A 221 7.31 16.69 10.63
CA LEU A 221 6.34 17.12 11.64
C LEU A 221 6.26 18.65 11.74
N ALA A 222 7.36 19.36 11.52
CA ALA A 222 7.38 20.82 11.53
C ALA A 222 6.55 21.45 10.40
N ILE A 223 6.41 20.78 9.25
CA ILE A 223 5.73 21.32 8.05
C ILE A 223 4.36 20.70 7.77
N GLU A 224 4.09 19.50 8.28
CA GLU A 224 2.86 18.75 8.00
C GLU A 224 1.91 18.73 9.20
N THR A 225 0.60 18.79 8.94
CA THR A 225 -0.47 18.76 9.95
C THR A 225 -1.58 17.75 9.65
N ASP A 226 -1.62 17.19 8.43
CA ASP A 226 -2.60 16.20 8.02
C ASP A 226 -2.49 14.91 8.85
N ARG A 227 -3.62 14.44 9.38
CA ARG A 227 -3.64 13.31 10.32
C ARG A 227 -3.29 11.99 9.67
N ASN A 228 -3.72 11.76 8.42
CA ASN A 228 -3.47 10.49 7.75
C ASN A 228 -2.00 10.36 7.38
N LEU A 229 -1.41 11.45 6.90
CA LEU A 229 0.01 11.48 6.55
C LEU A 229 0.91 11.39 7.81
N LEU A 230 0.53 12.05 8.91
CA LEU A 230 1.22 11.89 10.20
C LEU A 230 1.05 10.49 10.79
N SER A 231 -0.09 9.82 10.55
CA SER A 231 -0.28 8.43 10.96
C SER A 231 0.66 7.49 10.19
N LEU A 232 0.89 7.72 8.89
CA LEU A 232 1.90 7.01 8.12
C LEU A 232 3.32 7.29 8.66
N LEU A 233 3.64 8.54 8.97
CA LEU A 233 4.95 8.89 9.55
C LEU A 233 5.20 8.14 10.86
N ALA A 234 4.16 8.02 11.70
CA ALA A 234 4.22 7.31 12.98
C ALA A 234 4.41 5.79 12.79
N ALA A 235 3.54 5.13 12.02
CA ALA A 235 3.57 3.68 11.78
C ALA A 235 4.69 3.22 10.82
N GLY A 236 5.36 4.16 10.16
CA GLY A 236 6.46 3.90 9.23
C GLY A 236 7.81 4.29 9.84
N LEU A 237 8.32 5.44 9.41
CA LEU A 237 9.68 5.87 9.74
C LEU A 237 9.93 6.00 11.25
N LEU A 238 8.99 6.54 12.01
CA LEU A 238 9.17 6.70 13.46
C LEU A 238 9.12 5.35 14.19
N GLU A 239 8.25 4.42 13.77
CA GLU A 239 8.20 3.07 14.32
C GLU A 239 9.51 2.32 14.12
N GLY A 240 10.03 2.28 12.89
CA GLY A 240 11.30 1.62 12.59
C GLY A 240 12.51 2.26 13.28
N LEU A 241 12.40 3.54 13.67
CA LEU A 241 13.45 4.27 14.37
C LEU A 241 13.56 3.90 15.85
N ILE A 242 12.44 3.56 16.49
CA ILE A 242 12.38 3.42 17.95
C ILE A 242 13.05 2.10 18.38
N GLY A 243 14.15 2.22 19.11
CA GLY A 243 14.90 1.09 19.63
C GLY A 243 15.78 1.46 20.81
N PRO A 244 16.52 0.50 21.37
CA PRO A 244 17.38 0.72 22.54
C PRO A 244 18.40 1.85 22.36
N ASP A 245 18.90 2.04 21.14
CA ASP A 245 19.94 3.04 20.84
C ASP A 245 19.38 4.46 20.64
N THR A 246 18.10 4.58 20.26
CA THR A 246 17.46 5.86 19.90
C THR A 246 16.50 6.37 20.97
N ILE A 247 15.99 5.50 21.83
CA ILE A 247 14.94 5.82 22.83
C ILE A 247 15.31 6.99 23.73
N ALA A 248 16.58 7.13 24.13
CA ALA A 248 17.02 8.23 24.98
C ALA A 248 16.87 9.59 24.28
N ARG A 249 17.05 9.64 22.95
CA ARG A 249 16.82 10.86 22.17
C ARG A 249 15.33 11.12 21.97
N VAL A 250 14.56 10.07 21.67
CA VAL A 250 13.09 10.14 21.55
C VAL A 250 12.46 10.72 22.82
N GLU A 251 12.88 10.28 24.00
CA GLU A 251 12.39 10.81 25.28
C GLU A 251 12.68 12.30 25.46
N ARG A 252 13.91 12.75 25.10
CA ARG A 252 14.29 14.16 25.20
C ARG A 252 13.43 15.02 24.27
N GLU A 253 13.26 14.60 23.03
CA GLU A 253 12.43 15.33 22.06
C GLU A 253 10.96 15.36 22.50
N ALA A 254 10.43 14.24 22.99
CA ALA A 254 9.04 14.17 23.46
C ALA A 254 8.79 15.06 24.68
N ALA A 255 9.79 15.21 25.56
CA ALA A 255 9.70 16.08 26.74
C ALA A 255 9.50 17.56 26.36
N THR A 256 10.14 18.02 25.28
CA THR A 256 10.12 19.44 24.85
C THR A 256 9.17 19.73 23.70
N ASN A 257 8.75 18.72 22.92
CA ASN A 257 7.89 18.89 21.75
C ASN A 257 6.57 18.12 21.91
N ARG A 258 5.49 18.87 22.20
CA ARG A 258 4.14 18.32 22.36
C ARG A 258 3.65 17.59 21.11
N ARG A 259 3.88 18.14 19.92
CA ARG A 259 3.42 17.53 18.66
C ARG A 259 4.14 16.20 18.41
N PHE A 260 5.43 16.12 18.76
CA PHE A 260 6.19 14.87 18.63
C PHE A 260 5.69 13.82 19.62
N ARG A 261 5.34 14.25 20.84
CA ARG A 261 4.70 13.39 21.83
C ARG A 261 3.35 12.83 21.36
N GLU A 262 2.53 13.66 20.73
CA GLU A 262 1.26 13.24 20.13
C GLU A 262 1.49 12.25 18.97
N LEU A 263 2.51 12.48 18.13
CA LEU A 263 2.89 11.58 17.03
C LEU A 263 3.29 10.18 17.52
N LEU A 264 3.99 10.07 18.67
CA LEU A 264 4.36 8.79 19.28
C LEU A 264 3.14 7.92 19.64
N GLY A 265 1.97 8.51 19.83
CA GLY A 265 0.72 7.78 20.06
C GLY A 265 0.27 6.94 18.84
N GLY A 266 0.82 7.19 17.65
CA GLY A 266 0.52 6.42 16.43
C GLY A 266 1.51 5.28 16.13
N VAL A 267 2.53 5.05 16.96
CA VAL A 267 3.57 4.02 16.75
C VAL A 267 3.09 2.66 17.26
N TRP A 268 3.35 1.58 16.51
CA TRP A 268 2.95 0.21 16.90
C TRP A 268 4.07 -0.56 17.61
N TYR A 269 4.37 -0.21 18.86
CA TYR A 269 5.47 -0.81 19.64
C TYR A 269 5.07 -2.05 20.48
N HIS A 270 3.97 -2.73 20.14
CA HIS A 270 3.41 -3.81 20.97
C HIS A 270 4.29 -5.08 21.04
N ASN A 271 5.15 -5.29 20.04
CA ASN A 271 6.08 -6.42 19.98
C ASN A 271 7.47 -6.09 20.55
N GLU A 272 7.69 -4.85 21.01
CA GLU A 272 8.96 -4.43 21.58
C GLU A 272 9.20 -5.06 22.97
N PRO A 273 10.47 -5.16 23.43
CA PRO A 273 10.78 -5.60 24.78
C PRO A 273 10.04 -4.78 25.85
N ASP A 274 9.65 -5.43 26.95
CA ASP A 274 8.86 -4.81 28.03
C ASP A 274 9.47 -3.50 28.56
N GLU A 275 10.80 -3.41 28.61
CA GLU A 275 11.50 -2.20 29.01
C GLU A 275 11.24 -1.02 28.07
N LEU A 276 11.37 -1.24 26.75
CA LEU A 276 11.14 -0.22 25.75
C LEU A 276 9.66 0.21 25.73
N ARG A 277 8.75 -0.77 25.83
CA ARG A 277 7.31 -0.51 25.95
C ARG A 277 6.98 0.35 27.16
N ALA A 278 7.53 0.05 28.34
CA ALA A 278 7.27 0.81 29.55
C ALA A 278 7.72 2.27 29.44
N ARG A 279 8.84 2.51 28.75
CA ARG A 279 9.36 3.86 28.49
C ARG A 279 8.47 4.64 27.53
N LEU A 280 8.05 4.02 26.43
CA LEU A 280 7.12 4.63 25.47
C LEU A 280 5.75 4.91 26.10
N ASP A 281 5.23 3.97 26.89
CA ASP A 281 4.00 4.12 27.67
C ASP A 281 4.06 5.35 28.59
N ALA A 282 5.19 5.59 29.26
CA ALA A 282 5.36 6.73 30.15
C ALA A 282 5.26 8.07 29.38
N ILE A 283 5.72 8.11 28.13
CA ILE A 283 5.61 9.29 27.27
C ILE A 283 4.15 9.49 26.84
N VAL A 284 3.52 8.45 26.28
CA VAL A 284 2.19 8.53 25.67
C VAL A 284 1.10 8.76 26.72
N LYS A 285 1.17 8.10 27.88
CA LYS A 285 0.18 8.28 28.97
C LYS A 285 0.22 9.67 29.60
N THR A 286 1.33 10.39 29.48
CA THR A 286 1.47 11.78 29.96
C THR A 286 0.89 12.79 28.95
N ALA A 287 0.60 12.35 27.72
CA ALA A 287 0.02 13.19 26.66
C ALA A 287 -1.52 13.16 26.62
N ALA A 288 -2.13 12.14 27.24
CA ALA A 288 -3.59 11.96 27.38
C ALA A 288 -4.13 12.67 28.62
#